data_AF-A0A091SXT2-F1
#
_entry.id   AF-A0A091SXT2-F1
#
_cell.length_a   1.000
_cell.length_b   1.000
_cell.length_c   1.000
_cell.angle_alpha   90.00
_cell.angle_beta   90.00
_cell.angle_gamma   90.00
#
_symmetry.space_group_name_H-M   'P 1'
#
loop_
_entity.id
_entity.type
_entity.pdbx_description
1 polymer ?
#
loop_
_entity_poly.entity_id
_entity_poly.type
_entity_poly.pdbx_seq_one_letter_code
_entity_poly.pdbx_strand_id
1 'polypeptide(L)'
;LFEAANREFESTESGSDTSDISEELSTQDGEGKSPGETASGLKTGPEDSALPDTQLQRGERPTSTCSSSTVVGEVVKTMQHFMEKFGVDLFTVTQAFLKNTGEVETTLYFLQTGQRLDGYPVWSREDDLELQKDDERVRNKLIAKFGAENVAKRVAFRKS
;
A
#
# COMPACT_ATOMS: atom_id res chain seq x y z
N LEU A 1 -18.95 -11.46 -4.06
CA LEU A 1 -19.06 -10.81 -2.71
C LEU A 1 -18.39 -9.44 -2.67
N PHE A 2 -17.14 -9.31 -3.14
CA PHE A 2 -16.38 -8.06 -3.01
C PHE A 2 -16.23 -7.25 -4.31
N GLU A 3 -16.97 -7.58 -5.36
CA GLU A 3 -16.87 -6.94 -6.69
C GLU A 3 -16.91 -5.41 -6.62
N ALA A 4 -17.89 -4.84 -5.90
CA ALA A 4 -17.98 -3.38 -5.76
C ALA A 4 -16.75 -2.76 -5.05
N ALA A 5 -16.18 -3.45 -4.07
CA ALA A 5 -15.00 -3.00 -3.33
C ALA A 5 -13.66 -3.32 -4.02
N ASN A 6 -13.71 -4.10 -5.11
CA ASN A 6 -12.55 -4.53 -5.90
C ASN A 6 -12.55 -3.98 -7.34
N ARG A 7 -13.61 -3.28 -7.77
CA ARG A 7 -13.82 -2.76 -9.13
C ARG A 7 -12.59 -2.06 -9.75
N GLU A 8 -11.82 -1.35 -8.94
CA GLU A 8 -10.62 -0.63 -9.37
C GLU A 8 -9.49 -1.54 -9.89
N PHE A 9 -9.44 -2.81 -9.46
CA PHE A 9 -8.41 -3.77 -9.90
C PHE A 9 -8.79 -4.56 -11.17
N GLU A 10 -10.08 -4.70 -11.44
CA GLU A 10 -10.58 -5.46 -12.60
C GLU A 10 -10.71 -4.56 -13.85
N SER A 11 -10.47 -3.26 -13.69
CA SER A 11 -10.51 -2.26 -14.76
C SER A 11 -9.16 -2.11 -15.45
N THR A 12 -8.58 -3.20 -15.96
CA THR A 12 -7.44 -3.13 -16.88
C THR A 12 -7.86 -3.54 -18.28
N GLU A 13 -8.03 -2.52 -19.13
CA GLU A 13 -7.49 -2.49 -20.49
C GLU A 13 -7.84 -3.68 -21.41
N SER A 14 -9.06 -3.67 -21.97
CA SER A 14 -9.31 -4.26 -23.29
C SER A 14 -9.48 -3.14 -24.31
N GLY A 15 -8.44 -2.32 -24.45
CA GLY A 15 -8.33 -1.27 -25.45
C GLY A 15 -7.15 -1.53 -26.37
N SER A 16 -7.18 -2.65 -27.10
CA SER A 16 -6.25 -2.90 -28.21
C SER A 16 -6.61 -1.96 -29.37
N ASP A 17 -6.18 -0.71 -29.29
CA ASP A 17 -6.23 0.23 -30.41
C ASP A 17 -4.86 0.23 -31.08
N THR A 18 -4.63 -0.76 -31.95
CA THR A 18 -3.47 -0.79 -32.84
C THR A 18 -3.79 0.07 -34.06
N SER A 19 -3.63 1.38 -33.94
CA SER A 19 -3.52 2.23 -35.13
C SER A 19 -2.05 2.43 -35.45
N ASP A 20 -1.60 1.69 -36.47
CA ASP A 20 -0.35 1.86 -37.19
C ASP A 20 -0.09 3.35 -37.49
N ILE A 21 1.05 3.88 -37.04
CA ILE A 21 1.62 5.10 -37.61
C ILE A 21 2.86 4.70 -38.40
N SER A 22 2.72 4.74 -39.72
CA SER A 22 3.75 4.42 -40.69
C SER A 22 4.88 5.45 -40.66
N GLU A 23 6.10 4.95 -40.75
CA GLU A 23 7.34 5.71 -40.95
C GLU A 23 7.35 6.39 -42.34
N GLU A 24 7.74 7.66 -42.41
CA GLU A 24 8.38 8.22 -43.61
C GLU A 24 9.46 9.26 -43.24
N LEU A 25 10.66 9.02 -43.77
CA LEU A 25 11.93 9.73 -43.61
C LEU A 25 11.95 11.13 -44.26
N SER A 26 12.73 12.07 -43.71
CA SER A 26 13.70 12.84 -44.53
C SER A 26 14.77 13.58 -43.72
N THR A 27 15.98 13.56 -44.28
CA THR A 27 17.31 14.03 -43.87
C THR A 27 17.49 15.56 -43.77
N GLN A 28 18.46 16.05 -42.99
CA GLN A 28 19.72 16.68 -43.50
C GLN A 28 20.54 17.49 -42.45
N ASP A 29 21.85 17.21 -42.44
CA ASP A 29 23.08 17.93 -42.04
C ASP A 29 23.14 19.11 -41.04
N GLY A 30 24.24 19.11 -40.27
CA GLY A 30 24.80 20.32 -39.66
C GLY A 30 26.03 20.07 -38.77
N GLU A 31 27.21 19.93 -39.39
CA GLU A 31 28.56 19.84 -38.79
C GLU A 31 28.96 21.08 -37.96
N GLY A 32 29.72 20.90 -36.86
CA GLY A 32 30.23 22.02 -36.06
C GLY A 32 31.34 21.67 -35.06
N LYS A 33 32.59 21.87 -35.48
CA LYS A 33 33.92 21.67 -34.85
C LYS A 33 34.15 22.21 -33.41
N SER A 34 34.95 21.45 -32.65
CA SER A 34 35.78 21.79 -31.45
C SER A 34 36.92 22.80 -31.79
N PRO A 35 37.90 23.22 -30.94
CA PRO A 35 38.27 22.85 -29.56
C PRO A 35 38.82 23.97 -28.63
N GLY A 36 39.17 23.64 -27.37
CA GLY A 36 39.99 24.51 -26.51
C GLY A 36 40.46 23.84 -25.22
N GLU A 37 41.67 23.28 -25.24
CA GLU A 37 42.45 22.83 -24.07
C GLU A 37 42.99 24.01 -23.25
N THR A 38 43.21 23.83 -21.93
CA THR A 38 44.51 24.05 -21.27
C THR A 38 44.48 23.67 -19.79
N ALA A 39 45.67 23.32 -19.30
CA ALA A 39 45.99 22.51 -18.14
C ALA A 39 46.34 23.31 -16.86
N SER A 40 46.86 22.59 -15.85
CA SER A 40 47.64 23.03 -14.68
C SER A 40 46.80 23.23 -13.40
N GLY A 41 47.17 22.74 -12.21
CA GLY A 41 48.47 22.27 -11.74
C GLY A 41 48.38 21.68 -10.31
N LEU A 42 49.57 21.40 -9.78
CA LEU A 42 49.91 20.52 -8.66
C LEU A 42 49.46 20.93 -7.23
N LYS A 43 49.09 19.90 -6.44
CA LYS A 43 49.65 19.42 -5.14
C LYS A 43 50.10 20.42 -4.07
N THR A 44 49.60 20.28 -2.82
CA THR A 44 50.31 20.20 -1.50
C THR A 44 49.29 20.40 -0.35
N GLY A 45 49.13 19.46 0.60
CA GLY A 45 49.69 19.55 1.97
C GLY A 45 48.63 19.21 3.05
N PRO A 46 49.00 18.86 4.31
CA PRO A 46 48.28 17.87 5.14
C PRO A 46 47.68 18.38 6.48
N GLU A 47 47.05 17.45 7.21
CA GLU A 47 46.71 17.43 8.66
C GLU A 47 45.36 18.06 9.07
N ASP A 48 44.40 17.22 9.47
CA ASP A 48 44.11 16.77 10.85
C ASP A 48 43.16 17.73 11.56
N SER A 49 41.90 17.31 11.70
CA SER A 49 40.96 17.86 12.68
C SER A 49 39.85 16.85 12.92
N ALA A 50 39.96 16.23 14.09
CA ALA A 50 39.04 15.33 14.75
C ALA A 50 37.55 15.55 14.41
N LEU A 51 36.90 14.44 14.02
CA LEU A 51 35.45 14.32 13.92
C LEU A 51 34.83 14.42 15.32
N PRO A 52 33.84 15.30 15.57
CA PRO A 52 33.01 15.14 16.75
C PRO A 52 32.06 13.95 16.52
N ASP A 53 32.12 13.03 17.47
CA ASP A 53 31.28 11.85 17.64
C ASP A 53 29.80 12.26 17.53
N THR A 54 29.25 12.13 16.32
CA THR A 54 27.82 12.36 16.10
C THR A 54 27.14 11.12 16.67
N GLN A 55 26.74 11.24 17.93
CA GLN A 55 25.90 10.26 18.61
C GLN A 55 24.68 10.00 17.72
N LEU A 56 24.77 8.95 16.90
CA LEU A 56 23.67 8.46 16.11
C LEU A 56 22.60 8.10 17.13
N GLN A 57 21.59 8.97 17.23
CA GLN A 57 20.33 8.64 17.85
C GLN A 57 19.94 7.29 17.25
N ARG A 58 19.98 6.29 18.13
CA ARG A 58 19.43 4.97 17.90
C ARG A 58 18.03 5.21 17.33
N GLY A 59 17.92 5.15 16.01
CA GLY A 59 16.64 5.08 15.34
C GLY A 59 15.91 3.96 16.03
N GLU A 60 14.77 4.29 16.64
CA GLU A 60 13.83 3.32 17.16
C GLU A 60 13.43 2.45 15.97
N ARG A 61 14.19 1.37 15.78
CA ARG A 61 13.85 0.31 14.86
C ARG A 61 12.45 -0.13 15.28
N PRO A 62 11.45 -0.09 14.39
CA PRO A 62 10.14 -0.63 14.70
C PRO A 62 10.36 -2.04 15.22
N THR A 63 10.00 -2.26 16.47
CA THR A 63 9.94 -3.58 17.07
C THR A 63 8.79 -4.27 16.35
N SER A 64 9.09 -4.83 15.18
CA SER A 64 8.25 -5.80 14.49
C SER A 64 7.96 -6.87 15.52
N THR A 65 6.75 -6.84 16.06
CA THR A 65 6.30 -7.80 17.05
C THR A 65 6.12 -9.09 16.29
N CYS A 66 7.18 -9.90 16.24
CA CYS A 66 7.15 -11.20 15.60
C CYS A 66 6.10 -12.01 16.36
N SER A 67 4.92 -12.18 15.74
CA SER A 67 3.80 -12.89 16.35
C SER A 67 4.27 -14.29 16.73
N SER A 68 4.05 -14.69 17.98
CA SER A 68 4.48 -16.01 18.45
C SER A 68 3.81 -17.11 17.62
N SER A 69 4.51 -18.22 17.40
CA SER A 69 4.01 -19.38 16.64
C SER A 69 2.62 -19.86 17.10
N THR A 70 2.30 -19.66 18.39
CA THR A 70 1.00 -19.98 18.97
C THR A 70 -0.16 -19.18 18.36
N VAL A 71 0.02 -17.87 18.15
CA VAL A 71 -0.99 -16.98 17.57
C VAL A 71 -1.26 -17.35 16.12
N VAL A 72 -0.20 -17.65 15.36
CA VAL A 72 -0.33 -18.09 13.96
C VAL A 72 -1.14 -19.39 13.87
N GLY A 73 -0.93 -20.33 14.79
CA GLY A 73 -1.70 -21.58 14.86
C GLY A 73 -3.20 -21.35 15.11
N GLU A 74 -3.57 -20.38 15.94
CA GLU A 74 -4.96 -20.01 16.20
C GLU A 74 -5.61 -19.32 14.98
N VAL A 75 -4.86 -18.46 14.29
CA VAL A 75 -5.32 -17.82 13.05
C VAL A 75 -5.58 -18.87 11.97
N VAL A 76 -4.69 -19.86 11.80
CA VAL A 76 -4.90 -20.95 10.82
C VAL A 76 -6.18 -21.73 11.12
N LYS A 77 -6.44 -22.07 12.38
CA LYS A 77 -7.69 -22.74 12.79
C LYS A 77 -8.91 -21.87 12.51
N THR A 78 -8.81 -20.57 12.76
CA THR A 78 -9.89 -19.61 12.50
C THR A 78 -10.19 -19.53 11.00
N MET A 79 -9.16 -19.43 10.15
CA MET A 79 -9.32 -19.40 8.70
C MET A 79 -9.98 -20.68 8.18
N GLN A 80 -9.52 -21.85 8.65
CA GLN A 80 -10.13 -23.14 8.29
C GLN A 80 -11.60 -23.21 8.70
N HIS A 81 -11.94 -22.79 9.92
CA HIS A 81 -13.33 -22.76 10.38
C HIS A 81 -14.22 -21.92 9.47
N PHE A 82 -13.75 -20.76 9.03
CA PHE A 82 -14.51 -19.90 8.13
C PHE A 82 -14.68 -20.51 6.73
N MET A 83 -13.63 -21.12 6.19
CA MET A 83 -13.68 -21.81 4.90
C MET A 83 -14.73 -22.93 4.93
N GLU A 84 -14.70 -23.77 5.97
CA GLU A 84 -15.63 -24.89 6.14
C GLU A 84 -17.08 -24.40 6.36
N LYS A 85 -17.27 -23.41 7.22
CA LYS A 85 -18.59 -22.90 7.60
C LYS A 85 -19.33 -22.25 6.44
N PHE A 86 -18.63 -21.48 5.60
CA PHE A 86 -19.23 -20.70 4.53
C PHE A 86 -19.04 -21.33 3.14
N GLY A 87 -18.27 -22.41 3.03
CA GLY A 87 -18.02 -23.09 1.75
C GLY A 87 -17.23 -22.23 0.76
N VAL A 88 -16.34 -21.37 1.26
CA VAL A 88 -15.54 -20.44 0.45
C VAL A 88 -14.05 -20.76 0.57
N ASP A 89 -13.29 -20.34 -0.44
CA ASP A 89 -11.85 -20.56 -0.49
C ASP A 89 -11.07 -19.64 0.48
N LEU A 90 -9.80 -19.97 0.70
CA LEU A 90 -8.90 -19.21 1.58
C LEU A 90 -8.73 -17.76 1.13
N PHE A 91 -8.70 -17.49 -0.18
CA PHE A 91 -8.54 -16.14 -0.71
C PHE A 91 -9.75 -15.28 -0.35
N THR A 92 -10.96 -15.81 -0.50
CA THR A 92 -12.21 -15.15 -0.12
C THR A 92 -12.28 -14.87 1.37
N VAL A 93 -11.92 -15.84 2.23
CA VAL A 93 -11.88 -15.62 3.69
C VAL A 93 -10.84 -14.57 4.06
N THR A 94 -9.61 -14.68 3.53
CA THR A 94 -8.54 -13.72 3.80
C THR A 94 -8.96 -12.32 3.37
N GLN A 95 -9.56 -12.18 2.19
CA GLN A 95 -10.08 -10.91 1.71
C GLN A 95 -11.16 -10.36 2.64
N ALA A 96 -12.07 -11.20 3.14
CA ALA A 96 -13.09 -10.77 4.09
C ALA A 96 -12.50 -10.19 5.37
N PHE A 97 -11.48 -10.83 5.94
CA PHE A 97 -10.75 -10.30 7.10
C PHE A 97 -10.06 -8.97 6.77
N LEU A 98 -9.35 -8.89 5.65
CA LEU A 98 -8.65 -7.68 5.23
C LEU A 98 -9.60 -6.49 5.01
N LYS A 99 -10.81 -6.74 4.51
CA LYS A 99 -11.82 -5.71 4.24
C LYS A 99 -12.61 -5.29 5.50
N ASN A 100 -12.55 -6.10 6.56
CA ASN A 100 -13.20 -5.88 7.87
C ASN A 100 -12.19 -5.66 9.01
N THR A 101 -11.01 -5.11 8.71
CA THR A 101 -10.02 -4.71 9.74
C THR A 101 -9.54 -5.86 10.64
N GLY A 102 -9.61 -7.10 10.14
CA GLY A 102 -9.22 -8.30 10.91
C GLY A 102 -10.20 -8.67 12.03
N GLU A 103 -11.34 -8.00 12.18
CA GLU A 103 -12.30 -8.26 13.25
C GLU A 103 -13.09 -9.56 12.97
N VAL A 104 -12.94 -10.56 13.85
CA VAL A 104 -13.53 -11.90 13.68
C VAL A 104 -15.05 -11.85 13.63
N GLU A 105 -15.68 -11.15 14.57
CA GLU A 105 -17.16 -11.08 14.65
C GLU A 105 -17.75 -10.33 13.45
N THR A 106 -17.17 -9.19 13.08
CA THR A 106 -17.59 -8.42 11.91
C THR A 106 -17.45 -9.24 10.64
N THR A 107 -16.34 -9.97 10.47
CA THR A 107 -16.11 -10.83 9.30
C THR A 107 -17.08 -12.01 9.26
N LEU A 108 -17.36 -12.63 10.42
CA LEU A 108 -18.33 -13.72 10.53
C LEU A 108 -19.73 -13.27 10.09
N TYR A 109 -20.19 -12.15 10.64
CA TYR A 109 -21.51 -11.60 10.33
C TYR A 109 -21.60 -11.16 8.85
N PHE A 110 -20.53 -10.57 8.32
CA PHE A 110 -20.45 -10.16 6.91
C PHE A 110 -20.53 -11.34 5.95
N LEU A 111 -19.82 -12.43 6.21
CA LEU A 111 -19.91 -13.62 5.35
C LEU A 111 -21.28 -14.29 5.41
N GLN A 112 -21.97 -14.18 6.55
CA GLN A 112 -23.31 -14.74 6.72
C GLN A 112 -24.42 -13.91 6.06
N THR A 113 -24.30 -12.57 6.09
CA THR A 113 -25.40 -11.66 5.72
C THR A 113 -25.10 -10.77 4.52
N GLY A 114 -23.83 -10.65 4.12
CA GLY A 114 -23.36 -9.69 3.13
C GLY A 114 -23.25 -8.24 3.64
N GLN A 115 -23.52 -7.99 4.92
CA GLN A 115 -23.48 -6.66 5.54
C GLN A 115 -22.64 -6.69 6.81
N ARG A 116 -22.03 -5.56 7.20
CA ARG A 116 -21.31 -5.49 8.47
C ARG A 116 -22.28 -5.33 9.64
N LEU A 117 -21.87 -5.84 10.79
CA LEU A 117 -22.65 -5.80 12.03
C LEU A 117 -22.99 -4.37 12.49
N ASP A 118 -22.10 -3.42 12.21
CA ASP A 118 -22.22 -2.02 12.58
C ASP A 118 -22.93 -1.15 11.53
N GLY A 119 -23.42 -1.75 10.44
CA GLY A 119 -24.14 -1.07 9.36
C GLY A 119 -23.28 -0.24 8.42
N TYR A 120 -21.97 -0.17 8.63
CA TYR A 120 -21.05 0.55 7.75
C TYR A 120 -20.58 -0.32 6.57
N PRO A 121 -20.08 0.28 5.48
CA PRO A 121 -19.52 -0.48 4.37
C PRO A 121 -18.17 -1.12 4.74
N VAL A 122 -17.75 -2.12 3.94
CA VAL A 122 -16.38 -2.66 4.01
C VAL A 122 -15.38 -1.69 3.39
N TRP A 123 -14.10 -1.81 3.75
CA TRP A 123 -13.03 -0.94 3.24
C TRP A 123 -12.66 -1.29 1.80
N SER A 124 -12.60 -0.29 0.91
CA SER A 124 -12.05 -0.46 -0.45
C SER A 124 -10.57 -0.07 -0.52
N ARG A 125 -9.96 -0.26 -1.69
CA ARG A 125 -8.59 0.20 -1.95
C ARG A 125 -8.52 1.73 -1.98
N GLU A 126 -9.44 2.41 -2.67
CA GLU A 126 -9.50 3.87 -2.67
C GLU A 126 -9.68 4.44 -1.26
N ASP A 127 -10.53 3.81 -0.42
CA ASP A 127 -10.68 4.26 0.97
C ASP A 127 -9.36 4.20 1.74
N ASP A 128 -8.58 3.13 1.50
CA ASP A 128 -7.26 2.96 2.09
C ASP A 128 -6.22 3.95 1.54
N LEU A 129 -6.34 4.37 0.27
CA LEU A 129 -5.50 5.41 -0.32
C LEU A 129 -5.86 6.80 0.22
N GLU A 130 -7.16 7.09 0.35
CA GLU A 130 -7.68 8.30 0.99
C GLU A 130 -7.22 8.40 2.44
N LEU A 131 -7.22 7.28 3.17
CA LEU A 131 -6.82 7.25 4.58
C LEU A 131 -5.34 7.63 4.81
N GLN A 132 -4.49 7.47 3.80
CA GLN A 132 -3.07 7.84 3.86
C GLN A 132 -2.80 9.33 3.59
N LYS A 133 -3.79 10.06 3.07
CA LYS A 133 -3.66 11.50 2.79
C LYS A 133 -3.73 12.26 4.11
N ASP A 134 -2.76 13.15 4.35
CA ASP A 134 -2.82 14.09 5.48
C ASP A 134 -3.70 15.30 5.11
N ASP A 135 -4.97 15.02 4.83
CA ASP A 135 -5.98 16.00 4.43
C ASP A 135 -7.20 15.86 5.36
N GLU A 136 -7.52 16.94 6.08
CA GLU A 136 -8.64 16.98 7.03
C GLU A 136 -10.00 16.78 6.35
N ARG A 137 -10.19 17.30 5.14
CA ARG A 137 -11.43 17.14 4.38
C ARG A 137 -11.62 15.68 3.97
N VAL A 138 -10.55 15.02 3.55
CA VAL A 138 -10.56 13.58 3.24
C VAL A 138 -10.85 12.77 4.50
N ARG A 139 -10.22 13.10 5.64
CA ARG A 139 -10.48 12.46 6.93
C ARG A 139 -11.94 12.59 7.35
N ASN A 140 -12.53 13.78 7.24
CA ASN A 140 -13.93 14.02 7.58
C ASN A 140 -14.89 13.25 6.66
N LYS A 141 -14.57 13.12 5.36
CA LYS A 141 -15.33 12.26 4.43
C LYS A 141 -15.29 10.78 4.86
N LEU A 142 -14.13 10.27 5.26
CA LEU A 142 -14.00 8.89 5.74
C LEU A 142 -14.75 8.67 7.05
N ILE A 143 -14.68 9.63 7.99
CA ILE A 143 -15.46 9.57 9.24
C ILE A 143 -16.96 9.58 8.95
N ALA A 144 -17.43 10.36 7.99
CA ALA A 144 -18.84 10.34 7.60
C ALA A 144 -19.26 9.00 6.98
N LYS A 145 -18.36 8.35 6.22
CA LYS A 145 -18.63 7.06 5.56
C LYS A 145 -18.56 5.85 6.49
N PHE A 146 -17.62 5.84 7.43
CA PHE A 146 -17.32 4.66 8.26
C PHE A 146 -17.53 4.88 9.76
N GLY A 147 -17.67 6.11 10.22
CA GLY A 147 -17.64 6.46 11.63
C GLY A 147 -16.22 6.60 12.18
N ALA A 148 -16.05 7.46 13.19
CA ALA A 148 -14.73 7.80 13.74
C ALA A 148 -14.00 6.58 14.35
N GLU A 149 -14.73 5.70 15.02
CA GLU A 149 -14.17 4.48 15.62
C GLU A 149 -13.58 3.55 14.56
N ASN A 150 -14.31 3.28 13.48
CA ASN A 150 -13.85 2.42 12.40
C ASN A 150 -12.64 3.00 11.66
N VAL A 151 -12.61 4.31 11.47
CA VAL A 151 -11.44 5.00 10.91
C VAL A 151 -10.23 4.79 11.82
N ALA A 152 -10.37 4.98 13.14
CA ALA A 152 -9.28 4.76 14.09
C ALA A 152 -8.79 3.30 14.09
N LYS A 153 -9.70 2.33 14.13
CA LYS A 153 -9.37 0.90 14.03
C LYS A 153 -8.62 0.58 12.73
N ARG A 154 -9.06 1.12 11.60
CA ARG A 154 -8.42 0.90 10.31
C ARG A 154 -7.01 1.49 10.25
N VAL A 155 -6.81 2.68 10.80
CA VAL A 155 -5.47 3.29 10.92
C VAL A 155 -4.55 2.39 11.73
N ALA A 156 -5.01 1.85 12.85
CA ALA A 156 -4.21 0.92 13.66
C ALA A 156 -3.86 -0.35 12.88
N PHE A 157 -4.85 -0.97 12.22
CA PHE A 157 -4.68 -2.20 11.43
C PHE A 157 -3.71 -2.05 10.25
N ARG A 158 -3.59 -0.85 9.66
CA ARG A 158 -2.66 -0.61 8.54
C ARG A 158 -1.23 -0.28 8.98
N LYS A 159 -1.01 -0.05 10.27
CA LYS A 159 0.32 0.24 10.84
C LYS A 159 1.06 -1.01 11.32
N SER A 160 0.33 -2.11 11.52
CA SER A 160 0.85 -3.41 11.98
C SER A 160 1.50 -4.22 10.86
#